data_AF-A0A3M2MCG3-F1
#
_entry.id   AF-A0A3M2MCG3-F1
#
_cell.length_a   1.000
_cell.length_b   1.000
_cell.length_c   1.000
_cell.angle_alpha   90.00
_cell.angle_beta   90.00
_cell.angle_gamma   90.00
#
_symmetry.space_group_name_H-M   'P 1'
#
loop_
_entity.id
_entity.type
_entity.pdbx_description
1 polymer ?
#
loop_
_entity_poly.entity_id
_entity_poly.type
_entity_poly.pdbx_seq_one_letter_code
_entity_poly.pdbx_strand_id
1 'polypeptide(L)'
;MPVIARRVLIAPGEMAEDAHEAVSGGGRVDDAEVRAQLERVRGRISEEESVPELDLQANLRLMGLRIRAAWLLVADGRYDDAVKAAEGANRARSAAMAASSGPGYGGAVSWEACEVEAVTWLARGKWRRAEKAAQRALSDFDEQIDNYRLFELAQQAQGKVRADRVWKAFEDPAQALAEFDAHAYAIRKLGDGA
;
A
#
# COMPACT_ATOMS: atom_id res chain seq x y z
N MET A 1 -44.11 -4.43 42.70
CA MET A 1 -44.34 -2.99 42.91
C MET A 1 -44.05 -2.24 41.60
N PRO A 2 -44.80 -1.16 41.28
CA PRO A 2 -44.92 -0.60 39.93
C PRO A 2 -43.96 0.57 39.60
N VAL A 3 -43.79 0.77 38.29
CA VAL A 3 -43.50 1.96 37.45
C VAL A 3 -43.20 3.29 38.15
N ILE A 4 -42.12 3.99 37.76
CA ILE A 4 -42.12 5.43 37.38
C ILE A 4 -41.08 5.70 36.28
N ALA A 5 -41.57 5.99 35.08
CA ALA A 5 -40.82 6.65 34.01
C ALA A 5 -40.73 8.16 34.32
N ARG A 6 -39.54 8.76 34.24
CA ARG A 6 -39.39 10.22 34.21
C ARG A 6 -39.26 10.71 32.77
N ARG A 7 -40.39 11.18 32.24
CA ARG A 7 -40.47 12.11 31.12
C ARG A 7 -39.92 13.45 31.59
N VAL A 8 -38.86 13.95 30.97
CA VAL A 8 -38.50 15.37 31.02
C VAL A 8 -39.07 16.00 29.76
N LEU A 9 -40.05 16.88 29.95
CA LEU A 9 -40.59 17.78 28.95
C LEU A 9 -39.62 18.95 28.80
N ILE A 10 -39.11 19.21 27.59
CA ILE A 10 -38.49 20.48 27.24
C ILE A 10 -39.25 21.04 26.03
N ALA A 11 -39.70 22.28 26.17
CA ALA A 11 -40.51 23.05 25.23
C ALA A 11 -39.72 23.42 23.95
N PRO A 12 -40.40 23.78 22.85
CA PRO A 12 -39.75 24.12 21.59
C PRO A 12 -39.36 25.60 21.53
N GLY A 13 -38.14 25.87 21.08
CA GLY A 13 -37.72 27.19 20.60
C GLY A 13 -36.87 27.98 21.57
N GLU A 14 -35.56 27.82 21.46
CA GLU A 14 -34.59 28.93 21.50
C GLU A 14 -33.27 28.42 20.91
N MET A 15 -32.72 29.19 19.97
CA MET A 15 -31.51 28.86 19.24
C MET A 15 -30.30 28.92 20.17
N ALA A 16 -29.65 27.78 20.39
CA ALA A 16 -28.28 27.75 20.87
C ALA A 16 -27.37 27.52 19.65
N GLU A 17 -26.74 28.61 19.20
CA GLU A 17 -25.48 28.56 18.46
C GLU A 17 -24.43 27.93 19.39
N ASP A 18 -24.32 26.60 19.35
CA ASP A 18 -23.14 25.93 19.88
C ASP A 18 -22.42 25.27 18.71
N ALA A 19 -21.27 25.89 18.40
CA ALA A 19 -20.29 25.42 17.47
C ALA A 19 -19.91 23.97 17.83
N HIS A 20 -20.45 23.03 17.06
CA HIS A 20 -19.85 21.72 16.95
C HIS A 20 -18.48 21.89 16.30
N GLU A 21 -17.47 21.96 17.16
CA GLU A 21 -16.09 21.72 16.80
C GLU A 21 -16.01 20.31 16.22
N ALA A 22 -16.11 20.24 14.90
CA ALA A 22 -15.85 19.04 14.14
C ALA A 22 -14.37 18.72 14.30
N VAL A 23 -14.04 17.86 15.26
CA VAL A 23 -12.75 17.16 15.27
C VAL A 23 -12.79 16.10 14.16
N SER A 24 -12.73 16.58 12.91
CA SER A 24 -12.28 15.78 11.78
C SER A 24 -10.75 15.81 11.77
N GLY A 25 -10.15 15.21 12.80
CA GLY A 25 -8.71 14.96 12.90
C GLY A 25 -8.29 13.72 12.10
N GLY A 26 -8.88 13.50 10.92
CA GLY A 26 -8.31 12.61 9.91
C GLY A 26 -7.30 13.40 9.12
N GLY A 27 -6.17 13.74 9.75
CA GLY A 27 -5.14 14.56 9.11
C GLY A 27 -4.71 13.89 7.83
N ARG A 28 -5.03 14.48 6.67
CA ARG A 28 -4.35 14.16 5.42
C ARG A 28 -2.87 14.28 5.74
N VAL A 29 -2.11 13.20 5.52
CA VAL A 29 -0.65 13.29 5.58
C VAL A 29 -0.26 14.36 4.56
N ASP A 30 0.28 15.47 5.06
CA ASP A 30 0.76 16.58 4.25
C ASP A 30 1.91 16.08 3.37
N ASP A 31 1.93 16.48 2.09
CA ASP A 31 3.02 16.20 1.15
C ASP A 31 4.40 16.57 1.71
N ALA A 32 4.48 17.60 2.57
CA ALA A 32 5.70 17.96 3.27
C ALA A 32 6.15 16.89 4.27
N GLU A 33 5.21 16.27 5.00
CA GLU A 33 5.51 15.16 5.90
C GLU A 33 5.91 13.90 5.13
N VAL A 34 5.25 13.59 4.00
CA VAL A 34 5.66 12.49 3.10
C VAL A 34 7.12 12.68 2.67
N ARG A 35 7.47 13.88 2.21
CA ARG A 35 8.84 14.20 1.78
C ARG A 35 9.84 14.15 2.93
N ALA A 36 9.49 14.66 4.11
CA ALA A 36 10.34 14.58 5.29
C ALA A 36 10.58 13.14 5.77
N GLN A 37 9.55 12.27 5.69
CA GLN A 37 9.71 10.84 5.96
C GLN A 37 10.59 10.17 4.92
N LEU A 38 10.44 10.52 3.64
CA LEU A 38 11.25 9.95 2.56
C LEU A 38 12.75 10.24 2.77
N GLU A 39 13.11 11.47 3.14
CA GLU A 39 14.50 11.81 3.41
C GLU A 39 15.06 11.08 4.63
N ARG A 40 14.27 10.91 5.70
CA ARG A 40 14.66 10.08 6.86
C ARG A 40 14.91 8.62 6.47
N VAL A 41 14.02 8.04 5.65
CA VAL A 41 14.17 6.65 5.18
C VAL A 41 15.40 6.51 4.27
N ARG A 42 15.66 7.50 3.39
CA ARG A 42 16.85 7.51 2.53
C ARG A 42 18.15 7.56 3.33
N GLY A 43 18.21 8.34 4.41
CA GLY A 43 19.34 8.34 5.33
C GLY A 43 19.62 6.95 5.89
N ARG A 44 18.59 6.27 6.41
CA ARG A 44 18.69 4.90 6.94
C ARG A 44 19.09 3.86 5.89
N ILE A 45 18.61 4.00 4.66
CA ILE A 45 19.04 3.14 3.54
C ILE A 45 20.55 3.29 3.31
N SER A 46 21.03 4.54 3.25
CA SER A 46 22.46 4.82 3.05
C SER A 46 23.33 4.28 4.19
N GLU A 47 22.84 4.32 5.43
CA GLU A 47 23.53 3.76 6.59
C GLU A 47 23.65 2.22 6.47
N GLU A 48 22.55 1.52 6.19
CA GLU A 48 22.59 0.06 6.02
C GLU A 48 23.46 -0.35 4.82
N GLU A 49 23.40 0.38 3.70
CA GLU A 49 24.23 0.08 2.51
C GLU A 49 25.73 0.32 2.70
N SER A 50 26.12 1.06 3.74
CA SER A 50 27.53 1.28 4.07
C SER A 50 28.21 0.09 4.76
N VAL A 51 27.42 -0.92 5.18
CA VAL A 51 27.93 -2.11 5.86
C VAL A 51 28.51 -3.10 4.82
N PRO A 52 29.80 -3.50 4.92
CA PRO A 52 30.48 -4.25 3.86
C PRO A 52 29.93 -5.66 3.58
N GLU A 53 29.36 -6.31 4.58
CA GLU A 53 28.81 -7.66 4.48
C GLU A 53 27.46 -7.71 5.20
N LEU A 54 26.38 -7.56 4.42
CA LEU A 54 25.02 -7.62 4.95
C LEU A 54 24.66 -9.07 5.25
N ASP A 55 24.36 -9.35 6.52
CA ASP A 55 23.76 -10.62 6.92
C ASP A 55 22.28 -10.72 6.49
N LEU A 56 21.64 -11.85 6.76
CA LEU A 56 20.22 -12.07 6.50
C LEU A 56 19.34 -10.93 7.06
N GLN A 57 19.59 -10.52 8.30
CA GLN A 57 18.76 -9.53 8.99
C GLN A 57 18.94 -8.13 8.41
N ALA A 58 20.17 -7.76 8.06
CA ALA A 58 20.47 -6.48 7.43
C ALA A 58 19.82 -6.37 6.04
N ASN A 59 19.85 -7.44 5.25
CA ASN A 59 19.14 -7.47 3.96
C ASN A 59 17.61 -7.36 4.13
N LEU A 60 17.03 -8.01 5.14
CA LEU A 60 15.59 -7.89 5.44
C LEU A 60 15.20 -6.47 5.90
N ARG A 61 16.03 -5.82 6.72
CA ARG A 61 15.82 -4.41 7.10
C ARG A 61 15.93 -3.48 5.88
N LEU A 62 16.94 -3.67 5.04
CA LEU A 62 17.13 -2.89 3.82
C LEU A 62 15.95 -3.07 2.86
N MET A 63 15.43 -4.29 2.73
CA MET A 63 14.20 -4.57 1.99
C MET A 63 13.03 -3.75 2.53
N GLY A 64 12.76 -3.81 3.84
CA GLY A 64 11.66 -3.05 4.47
C GLY A 64 11.79 -1.53 4.30
N LEU A 65 13.01 -0.99 4.45
CA LEU A 65 13.28 0.44 4.22
C LEU A 65 13.01 0.84 2.76
N ARG A 66 13.45 0.02 1.81
CA ARG A 66 13.23 0.28 0.38
C ARG A 66 11.76 0.18 -0.01
N ILE A 67 10.99 -0.75 0.57
CA ILE A 67 9.52 -0.83 0.40
C ILE A 67 8.86 0.44 0.95
N ARG A 68 9.23 0.86 2.16
CA ARG A 68 8.70 2.09 2.75
C ARG A 68 9.01 3.33 1.90
N ALA A 69 10.24 3.45 1.41
CA ALA A 69 10.63 4.52 0.49
C ALA A 69 9.80 4.48 -0.80
N ALA A 70 9.54 3.28 -1.33
CA ALA A 70 8.75 3.11 -2.54
C ALA A 70 7.29 3.58 -2.35
N TRP A 71 6.65 3.25 -1.23
CA TRP A 71 5.30 3.76 -0.91
C TRP A 71 5.28 5.28 -0.72
N LEU A 72 6.27 5.86 -0.02
CA LEU A 72 6.39 7.32 0.12
C LEU A 72 6.56 8.01 -1.25
N LEU A 73 7.30 7.40 -2.17
CA LEU A 73 7.46 7.90 -3.54
C LEU A 73 6.19 7.77 -4.38
N VAL A 74 5.38 6.72 -4.18
CA VAL A 74 4.04 6.63 -4.81
C VAL A 74 3.14 7.75 -4.28
N ALA A 75 3.13 7.98 -2.96
CA ALA A 75 2.35 9.06 -2.35
C ALA A 75 2.77 10.44 -2.89
N ASP A 76 4.07 10.69 -3.03
CA ASP A 76 4.62 11.94 -3.61
C ASP A 76 4.50 12.02 -5.16
N GLY A 77 3.86 11.03 -5.82
CA GLY A 77 3.69 11.00 -7.28
C GLY A 77 4.97 10.73 -8.09
N ARG A 78 6.08 10.40 -7.43
CA ARG A 78 7.40 10.13 -8.05
C ARG A 78 7.55 8.69 -8.50
N TYR A 79 6.72 8.31 -9.45
CA TYR A 79 6.54 6.92 -9.88
C TYR A 79 7.79 6.22 -10.42
N ASP A 80 8.64 6.89 -11.23
CA ASP A 80 9.86 6.26 -11.74
C ASP A 80 10.85 5.91 -10.62
N ASP A 81 10.93 6.76 -9.59
CA ASP A 81 11.77 6.50 -8.42
C ASP A 81 11.14 5.43 -7.52
N ALA A 82 9.82 5.40 -7.42
CA ALA A 82 9.09 4.36 -6.67
C ALA A 82 9.40 2.96 -7.23
N VAL A 83 9.40 2.81 -8.56
CA VAL A 83 9.78 1.55 -9.22
C VAL A 83 11.23 1.17 -8.90
N LYS A 84 12.18 2.11 -8.98
CA LYS A 84 13.59 1.83 -8.64
C LYS A 84 13.76 1.39 -7.18
N ALA A 85 13.00 2.00 -6.26
CA ALA A 85 13.00 1.62 -4.86
C ALA A 85 12.45 0.20 -4.66
N ALA A 86 11.33 -0.13 -5.31
CA ALA A 86 10.74 -1.47 -5.30
C ALA A 86 11.68 -2.55 -5.90
N GLU A 87 12.31 -2.27 -7.04
CA GLU A 87 13.35 -3.16 -7.61
C GLU A 87 14.51 -3.37 -6.63
N GLY A 88 14.88 -2.31 -5.93
CA GLY A 88 15.83 -2.36 -4.83
C GLY A 88 15.44 -3.31 -3.71
N ALA A 89 14.18 -3.23 -3.27
CA ALA A 89 13.65 -4.12 -2.25
C ALA A 89 13.67 -5.58 -2.71
N ASN A 90 13.32 -5.85 -3.97
CA ASN A 90 13.46 -7.18 -4.56
C ASN A 90 14.91 -7.69 -4.56
N ARG A 91 15.90 -6.83 -4.87
CA ARG A 91 17.32 -7.22 -4.78
C ARG A 91 17.74 -7.55 -3.34
N ALA A 92 17.35 -6.73 -2.37
CA ALA A 92 17.62 -6.98 -0.96
C ALA A 92 16.95 -8.28 -0.48
N ARG A 93 15.72 -8.56 -0.94
CA ARG A 93 15.01 -9.82 -0.71
C ARG A 93 15.79 -11.03 -1.26
N SER A 94 16.25 -10.96 -2.51
CA SER A 94 17.04 -12.03 -3.12
C SER A 94 18.36 -12.26 -2.38
N ALA A 95 19.04 -11.18 -1.95
CA ALA A 95 20.26 -11.26 -1.15
C ALA A 95 20.01 -11.88 0.24
N ALA A 96 18.93 -11.49 0.92
CA ALA A 96 18.50 -12.10 2.17
C ALA A 96 18.31 -13.62 2.00
N MET A 97 17.63 -14.03 0.93
CA MET A 97 17.41 -15.45 0.66
C MET A 97 18.71 -16.21 0.38
N ALA A 98 19.62 -15.62 -0.39
CA ALA A 98 20.93 -16.21 -0.64
C ALA A 98 21.79 -16.33 0.63
N ALA A 99 21.63 -15.41 1.60
CA ALA A 99 22.29 -15.46 2.90
C ALA A 99 21.63 -16.44 3.90
N SER A 100 20.44 -16.95 3.59
CA SER A 100 19.74 -17.92 4.46
C SER A 100 20.20 -19.35 4.17
N SER A 101 20.55 -20.12 5.21
CA SER A 101 21.06 -21.50 5.12
C SER A 101 19.98 -22.58 5.32
N GLY A 102 18.70 -22.21 5.37
CA GLY A 102 17.57 -23.13 5.60
C GLY A 102 16.59 -23.16 4.42
N PRO A 103 15.86 -24.29 4.20
CA PRO A 103 14.79 -24.31 3.21
C PRO A 103 13.58 -23.50 3.72
N GLY A 104 13.03 -22.66 2.85
CA GLY A 104 11.60 -22.36 2.89
C GLY A 104 11.14 -21.13 3.68
N TYR A 105 11.63 -19.92 3.34
CA TYR A 105 10.87 -18.70 3.67
C TYR A 105 10.64 -17.82 2.43
N GLY A 106 9.45 -17.95 1.84
CA GLY A 106 8.84 -17.02 0.89
C GLY A 106 9.42 -17.03 -0.53
N GLY A 107 8.58 -16.75 -1.52
CA GLY A 107 8.89 -16.59 -2.94
C GLY A 107 10.15 -15.83 -3.34
N ALA A 108 10.49 -15.98 -4.62
CA ALA A 108 11.65 -15.38 -5.27
C ALA A 108 11.62 -13.86 -5.28
N VAL A 109 10.43 -13.27 -5.12
CA VAL A 109 10.20 -11.82 -5.08
C VAL A 109 9.64 -11.35 -3.73
N SER A 110 9.73 -10.06 -3.45
CA SER A 110 8.90 -9.41 -2.44
C SER A 110 7.53 -9.12 -3.06
N TRP A 111 6.46 -9.67 -2.46
CA TRP A 111 5.10 -9.41 -2.91
C TRP A 111 4.74 -7.93 -2.77
N GLU A 112 5.21 -7.25 -1.71
CA GLU A 112 4.99 -5.82 -1.48
C GLU A 112 5.70 -4.96 -2.54
N ALA A 113 6.93 -5.32 -2.94
CA ALA A 113 7.62 -4.62 -4.01
C ALA A 113 6.88 -4.75 -5.34
N CYS A 114 6.37 -5.95 -5.65
CA CYS A 114 5.53 -6.17 -6.82
C CYS A 114 4.20 -5.39 -6.74
N GLU A 115 3.63 -5.26 -5.55
CA GLU A 115 2.44 -4.46 -5.29
C GLU A 115 2.68 -2.98 -5.59
N VAL A 116 3.79 -2.41 -5.10
CA VAL A 116 4.20 -1.03 -5.39
C VAL A 116 4.35 -0.81 -6.90
N GLU A 117 5.02 -1.72 -7.59
CA GLU A 117 5.15 -1.65 -9.05
C GLU A 117 3.77 -1.68 -9.72
N ALA A 118 2.87 -2.56 -9.30
CA ALA A 118 1.53 -2.67 -9.87
C ALA A 118 0.72 -1.37 -9.70
N VAL A 119 0.70 -0.81 -8.49
CA VAL A 119 0.06 0.49 -8.19
C VAL A 119 0.66 1.59 -9.04
N THR A 120 1.99 1.63 -9.13
CA THR A 120 2.70 2.64 -9.92
C THR A 120 2.36 2.56 -11.40
N TRP A 121 2.26 1.35 -11.96
CA TRP A 121 1.90 1.16 -13.36
C TRP A 121 0.42 1.43 -13.64
N LEU A 122 -0.48 1.14 -12.69
CA LEU A 122 -1.89 1.54 -12.77
C LEU A 122 -2.01 3.07 -12.82
N ALA A 123 -1.36 3.79 -11.90
CA ALA A 123 -1.38 5.25 -11.86
C ALA A 123 -0.92 5.90 -13.18
N ARG A 124 -0.02 5.24 -13.92
CA ARG A 124 0.54 5.72 -15.19
C ARG A 124 -0.20 5.24 -16.44
N GLY A 125 -1.31 4.54 -16.30
CA GLY A 125 -2.03 3.98 -17.44
C GLY A 125 -1.30 2.85 -18.17
N LYS A 126 -0.34 2.18 -17.52
CA LYS A 126 0.46 1.10 -18.12
C LYS A 126 -0.06 -0.27 -17.68
N TRP A 127 -1.31 -0.55 -18.05
CA TRP A 127 -2.11 -1.69 -17.58
C TRP A 127 -1.41 -3.06 -17.71
N ARG A 128 -0.77 -3.32 -18.86
CA ARG A 128 -0.02 -4.57 -19.07
C ARG A 128 1.16 -4.74 -18.11
N ARG A 129 1.83 -3.64 -17.74
CA ARG A 129 2.94 -3.68 -16.78
C ARG A 129 2.41 -3.87 -15.36
N ALA A 130 1.28 -3.26 -15.02
CA ALA A 130 0.61 -3.48 -13.75
C ALA A 130 0.16 -4.94 -13.58
N GLU A 131 -0.48 -5.51 -14.60
CA GLU A 131 -0.88 -6.93 -14.64
C GLU A 131 0.34 -7.84 -14.41
N LYS A 132 1.42 -7.61 -15.15
CA LYS A 132 2.65 -8.39 -15.01
C LYS A 132 3.27 -8.25 -13.62
N ALA A 133 3.27 -7.05 -13.04
CA ALA A 133 3.82 -6.82 -11.71
C ALA A 133 3.04 -7.58 -10.64
N ALA A 134 1.72 -7.45 -10.62
CA ALA A 134 0.85 -8.18 -9.69
C ALA A 134 0.94 -9.71 -9.90
N GLN A 135 0.95 -10.18 -11.14
CA GLN A 135 1.05 -11.61 -11.46
C GLN A 135 2.35 -12.24 -10.94
N ARG A 136 3.48 -11.52 -10.95
CA ARG A 136 4.75 -12.04 -10.39
C ARG A 136 4.63 -12.35 -8.90
N ALA A 137 3.94 -11.49 -8.13
CA ALA A 137 3.68 -11.78 -6.72
C ALA A 137 2.79 -13.00 -6.56
N LEU A 138 1.70 -13.08 -7.34
CA LEU A 138 0.72 -14.16 -7.26
C LEU A 138 1.27 -15.52 -7.68
N SER A 139 2.32 -15.57 -8.51
CA SER A 139 3.00 -16.83 -8.86
C SER A 139 3.66 -17.50 -7.66
N ASP A 140 4.13 -16.70 -6.70
CA ASP A 140 4.83 -17.19 -5.51
C ASP A 140 3.97 -17.10 -4.24
N PHE A 141 2.94 -16.26 -4.25
CA PHE A 141 2.08 -15.92 -3.11
C PHE A 141 0.62 -15.78 -3.56
N ASP A 142 0.00 -16.93 -3.85
CA ASP A 142 -1.36 -17.04 -4.36
C ASP A 142 -2.46 -16.73 -3.33
N GLU A 143 -2.11 -16.27 -2.12
CA GLU A 143 -3.04 -15.83 -1.08
C GLU A 143 -3.02 -14.31 -0.87
N GLN A 144 -2.15 -13.55 -1.57
CA GLN A 144 -1.99 -12.11 -1.36
C GLN A 144 -3.12 -11.31 -2.03
N ILE A 145 -4.22 -11.10 -1.29
CA ILE A 145 -5.46 -10.48 -1.78
C ILE A 145 -5.27 -9.12 -2.45
N ASP A 146 -4.33 -8.30 -1.97
CA ASP A 146 -4.08 -6.98 -2.56
C ASP A 146 -3.44 -7.08 -3.95
N ASN A 147 -2.54 -8.06 -4.16
CA ASN A 147 -2.01 -8.32 -5.50
C ASN A 147 -3.08 -8.87 -6.45
N TYR A 148 -4.04 -9.67 -5.97
CA TYR A 148 -5.20 -10.07 -6.80
C TYR A 148 -6.07 -8.90 -7.20
N ARG A 149 -6.38 -8.01 -6.25
CA ARG A 149 -7.15 -6.78 -6.52
C ARG A 149 -6.46 -5.96 -7.62
N LEU A 150 -5.17 -5.69 -7.48
CA LEU A 150 -4.41 -4.93 -8.47
C LEU A 150 -4.33 -5.64 -9.82
N PHE A 151 -4.20 -6.97 -9.83
CA PHE A 151 -4.27 -7.78 -11.05
C PHE A 151 -5.63 -7.66 -11.74
N GLU A 152 -6.73 -7.73 -10.98
CA GLU A 152 -8.08 -7.58 -11.51
C GLU A 152 -8.35 -6.17 -12.05
N LEU A 153 -7.91 -5.12 -11.35
CA LEU A 153 -7.96 -3.74 -11.86
C LEU A 153 -7.18 -3.59 -13.17
N ALA A 154 -5.97 -4.17 -13.24
CA ALA A 154 -5.16 -4.12 -14.45
C ALA A 154 -5.79 -4.88 -15.62
N GLN A 155 -6.48 -5.99 -15.36
CA GLN A 155 -7.26 -6.69 -16.38
C GLN A 155 -8.51 -5.90 -16.80
N GLN A 156 -9.19 -5.26 -15.84
CA GLN A 156 -10.37 -4.44 -16.11
C GLN A 156 -10.00 -3.27 -17.01
N ALA A 157 -8.89 -2.59 -16.72
CA ALA A 157 -8.37 -1.48 -17.54
C ALA A 157 -8.02 -1.90 -18.97
N GLN A 158 -7.79 -3.19 -19.21
CA GLN A 158 -7.54 -3.77 -20.54
C GLN A 158 -8.81 -4.34 -21.20
N GLY A 159 -9.97 -4.30 -20.53
CA GLY A 159 -11.20 -4.92 -21.01
C GLY A 159 -11.18 -6.46 -20.99
N LYS A 160 -10.33 -7.07 -20.15
CA LYS A 160 -10.15 -8.54 -20.09
C LYS A 160 -11.00 -9.23 -19.03
N VAL A 161 -11.58 -8.49 -18.09
CA VAL A 161 -12.36 -9.07 -16.98
C VAL A 161 -13.65 -9.66 -17.52
N ARG A 162 -13.82 -10.97 -17.33
CA ARG A 162 -15.04 -11.70 -17.70
C ARG A 162 -15.97 -11.82 -16.50
N ALA A 163 -17.28 -11.95 -16.78
CA ALA A 163 -18.30 -12.11 -15.74
C ALA A 163 -18.22 -13.47 -15.01
N ASP A 164 -17.70 -14.49 -15.70
CA ASP A 164 -17.56 -15.89 -15.26
C ASP A 164 -16.18 -16.21 -14.67
N ARG A 165 -15.37 -15.19 -14.37
CA ARG A 165 -14.05 -15.39 -13.76
C ARG A 165 -14.17 -16.14 -12.43
N VAL A 166 -13.23 -17.06 -12.21
CA VAL A 166 -13.18 -17.92 -11.02
C VAL A 166 -12.98 -17.12 -9.74
N TRP A 167 -12.24 -16.01 -9.81
CA TRP A 167 -11.89 -15.17 -8.66
C TRP A 167 -12.47 -13.77 -8.84
N LYS A 168 -13.23 -13.30 -7.84
CA LYS A 168 -13.86 -11.97 -7.81
C LYS A 168 -13.34 -11.19 -6.60
N ALA A 169 -12.18 -10.56 -6.73
CA ALA A 169 -11.65 -9.72 -5.66
C ALA A 169 -12.45 -8.41 -5.55
N PHE A 170 -13.04 -7.96 -6.65
CA PHE A 170 -14.05 -6.90 -6.68
C PHE A 170 -15.40 -7.40 -7.19
N GLU A 171 -16.47 -6.91 -6.57
CA GLU A 171 -17.83 -7.10 -7.08
C GLU A 171 -18.05 -6.27 -8.36
N ASP A 172 -17.66 -5.00 -8.34
CA ASP A 172 -17.62 -4.09 -9.50
C ASP A 172 -16.18 -3.58 -9.76
N PRO A 173 -15.39 -4.28 -10.59
CA PRO A 173 -14.04 -3.86 -10.95
C PRO A 173 -14.00 -2.55 -11.75
N ALA A 174 -15.07 -2.21 -12.48
CA ALA A 174 -15.10 -1.01 -13.30
C ALA A 174 -15.20 0.23 -12.43
N GLN A 175 -16.10 0.20 -11.43
CA GLN A 175 -16.20 1.24 -10.42
C GLN A 175 -14.92 1.34 -9.60
N ALA A 176 -14.38 0.20 -9.12
CA ALA A 176 -13.14 0.20 -8.35
C ALA A 176 -11.94 0.77 -9.13
N LEU A 177 -11.87 0.54 -10.44
CA LEU A 177 -10.85 1.15 -11.29
C LEU A 177 -11.06 2.66 -11.46
N ALA A 178 -12.31 3.11 -11.61
CA ALA A 178 -12.63 4.52 -11.74
C ALA A 178 -12.32 5.32 -10.46
N GLU A 179 -12.43 4.67 -9.30
CA GLU A 179 -12.15 5.24 -7.98
C GLU A 179 -10.70 5.04 -7.52
N PHE A 180 -9.87 4.35 -8.31
CA PHE A 180 -8.50 4.03 -7.91
C PHE A 180 -7.64 5.28 -7.75
N ASP A 181 -7.18 5.52 -6.52
CA ASP A 181 -6.25 6.59 -6.17
C ASP A 181 -4.95 5.99 -5.60
N ALA A 182 -3.86 6.13 -6.35
CA ALA A 182 -2.55 5.61 -5.97
C ALA A 182 -1.95 6.32 -4.74
N HIS A 183 -2.23 7.61 -4.56
CA HIS A 183 -1.77 8.35 -3.39
C HIS A 183 -2.49 7.85 -2.14
N ALA A 184 -3.82 7.79 -2.16
CA ALA A 184 -4.60 7.27 -1.03
C ALA A 184 -4.24 5.82 -0.70
N TYR A 185 -4.02 4.99 -1.72
CA TYR A 185 -3.57 3.61 -1.56
C TYR A 185 -2.21 3.54 -0.84
N ALA A 186 -1.24 4.36 -1.26
CA ALA A 186 0.08 4.41 -0.66
C ALA A 186 0.06 4.91 0.79
N ILE A 187 -0.75 5.94 1.08
CA ILE A 187 -0.90 6.45 2.46
C ILE A 187 -1.48 5.36 3.38
N ARG A 188 -2.49 4.60 2.93
CA ARG A 188 -3.02 3.46 3.69
C ARG A 188 -1.93 2.43 4.00
N LYS A 189 -1.12 2.07 3.00
CA LYS A 189 -0.01 1.12 3.15
C LYS A 189 1.06 1.58 4.14
N LEU A 190 1.30 2.89 4.24
CA LEU A 190 2.22 3.46 5.22
C LEU A 190 1.64 3.46 6.65
N GLY A 191 0.31 3.50 6.78
CA GLY A 191 -0.40 3.41 8.07
C GLY A 191 -0.58 1.98 8.59
N ASP A 192 -0.78 1.00 7.70
CA ASP A 192 -0.93 -0.42 8.05
C ASP A 192 0.39 -1.08 8.51
N GLY A 193 1.53 -0.40 8.33
CA GLY A 193 2.87 -0.88 8.66
C GLY A 193 3.64 -0.04 9.71
N ALA A 194 2.92 0.71 10.56
CA ALA A 194 3.48 1.49 11.67
C ALA A 194 3.39 0.73 13.00
#